data_AF-A0A5E4K750-F1
#
_entry.id   AF-A0A5E4K750-F1
#
_cell.length_a   1.000
_cell.length_b   1.000
_cell.length_c   1.000
_cell.angle_alpha   90.00
_cell.angle_beta   90.00
_cell.angle_gamma   90.00
#
_symmetry.space_group_name_H-M   'P 1'
#
loop_
_entity.id
_entity.type
_entity.pdbx_description
1 polymer ?
#
loop_
_entity_poly.entity_id
_entity_poly.type
_entity_poly.pdbx_seq_one_letter_code
_entity_poly.pdbx_strand_id
1 'polypeptide(L)'
;MNFCCCAIYDGSRTYLGLGPAFEYPPECTDKVVEEGITISEAFTPVSGKPDIGYEEGIIGWLTDGRINRKDYTKQAVEMARIQIDNPGLY
;
A
#
# COMPACT_ATOMS: atom_id res chain seq x y z
N MET A 1 -1.10 -8.35 6.33
CA MET A 1 -0.92 -6.88 6.39
C MET A 1 -0.70 -6.27 5.01
N ASN A 2 -1.37 -5.15 4.71
CA ASN A 2 -1.04 -4.26 3.61
C ASN A 2 -0.23 -3.05 4.10
N PHE A 3 0.82 -2.71 3.37
CA PHE A 3 1.58 -1.49 3.55
C PHE A 3 2.16 -1.05 2.20
N CYS A 4 2.54 0.22 2.10
CA CYS A 4 3.32 0.71 0.97
C CYS A 4 4.80 0.80 1.36
N CYS A 5 5.71 0.39 0.48
CA CYS A 5 7.14 0.61 0.61
C CYS A 5 7.63 1.45 -0.57
N CYS A 6 8.38 2.50 -0.30
CA CYS A 6 9.08 3.30 -1.29
C CYS A 6 10.57 3.03 -1.18
N ALA A 7 11.20 2.80 -2.33
CA ALA A 7 12.64 2.76 -2.47
C ALA A 7 13.07 3.87 -3.45
N ILE A 8 13.95 4.75 -3.01
CA ILE A 8 14.57 5.80 -3.83
C ILE A 8 16.04 5.42 -3.99
N TYR A 9 16.51 5.26 -5.23
CA TYR A 9 17.92 4.99 -5.53
C TYR A 9 18.54 6.20 -6.24
N ASP A 10 19.60 6.75 -5.67
CA ASP A 10 20.28 7.94 -6.21
C ASP A 10 21.47 7.62 -7.15
N GLY A 11 21.70 6.34 -7.43
CA GLY A 11 22.88 5.88 -8.16
C GLY A 11 23.98 5.28 -7.28
N SER A 12 23.88 5.42 -5.96
CA SER A 12 24.83 4.82 -5.00
C SER A 12 24.14 4.16 -3.79
N ARG A 13 23.13 4.81 -3.22
CA ARG A 13 22.41 4.35 -2.02
C ARG A 13 20.92 4.21 -2.31
N THR A 14 20.31 3.21 -1.67
CA THR A 14 18.86 3.06 -1.62
C THR A 14 18.33 3.60 -0.30
N TYR A 15 17.38 4.53 -0.37
CA TYR A 15 16.63 5.06 0.77
C TYR A 15 15.26 4.40 0.81
N LEU A 16 14.91 3.84 1.96
CA LEU A 16 13.67 3.10 2.16
C LEU A 16 12.72 3.86 3.08
N GLY A 17 11.44 3.85 2.73
CA GLY A 17 10.37 4.40 3.53
C GLY A 17 9.14 3.51 3.50
N LEU A 18 8.52 3.30 4.66
CA LEU A 18 7.27 2.57 4.79
C LEU A 18 6.13 3.56 5.03
N GLY A 19 5.01 3.34 4.36
CA GLY A 19 3.76 4.01 4.67
C GLY A 19 3.07 3.38 5.88
N PRO A 20 1.94 3.96 6.31
CA PRO A 20 1.05 3.32 7.27
C PRO A 20 0.66 1.91 6.81
N ALA A 21 0.25 1.06 7.74
CA ALA A 21 -0.12 -0.32 7.47
C ALA A 21 -1.48 -0.66 8.07
N PHE A 22 -2.17 -1.63 7.49
CA PHE A 22 -3.43 -2.16 8.01
C PHE A 22 -3.61 -3.64 7.64
N GLU A 23 -4.48 -4.35 8.35
CA GLU A 23 -4.82 -5.73 8.02
C GLU A 23 -6.03 -5.79 7.07
N TYR A 24 -5.97 -6.72 6.12
CA TYR A 24 -7.14 -7.07 5.32
C TYR A 24 -8.08 -7.98 6.12
N PRO A 25 -9.37 -8.06 5.76
CA PRO A 25 -10.26 -9.09 6.27
C PRO A 25 -9.65 -10.49 6.06
N PRO A 26 -9.61 -11.36 7.09
CA PRO A 26 -8.96 -12.67 7.00
C PRO A 26 -9.45 -13.52 5.83
N GLU A 27 -10.75 -13.52 5.56
CA GLU A 27 -11.34 -14.28 4.45
C GLU A 27 -10.70 -13.91 3.09
N CYS A 28 -10.33 -12.65 2.88
CA CYS A 28 -9.69 -12.22 1.65
C CYS A 28 -8.23 -12.68 1.59
N THR A 29 -7.50 -12.67 2.72
CA THR A 29 -6.12 -13.15 2.75
C THR A 29 -6.03 -14.66 2.64
N ASP A 30 -6.99 -15.38 3.20
CA ASP A 30 -7.06 -16.84 3.14
C ASP A 30 -7.25 -17.28 1.69
N LYS A 31 -8.19 -16.66 0.95
CA LYS A 31 -8.37 -16.91 -0.50
C LYS A 31 -7.11 -16.67 -1.31
N VAL A 32 -6.36 -15.60 -1.03
CA VAL A 32 -5.09 -15.32 -1.72
C VAL A 32 -4.09 -16.45 -1.49
N VAL A 33 -3.99 -16.97 -0.26
CA VAL A 33 -3.03 -18.03 0.09
C VAL A 33 -3.47 -19.39 -0.46
N GLU A 34 -4.74 -19.72 -0.33
CA GLU A 34 -5.29 -21.04 -0.69
C GLU A 34 -5.51 -21.20 -2.19
N GLU A 35 -5.98 -20.15 -2.86
CA GLU A 35 -6.36 -20.19 -4.28
C GLU A 35 -5.27 -19.60 -5.20
N GLY A 36 -4.27 -18.89 -4.65
CA GLY A 36 -3.20 -18.27 -5.43
C GLY A 36 -3.65 -17.07 -6.28
N ILE A 37 -4.79 -16.47 -5.94
CA ILE A 37 -5.34 -15.28 -6.61
C ILE A 37 -4.76 -13.99 -6.03
N THR A 38 -4.93 -12.89 -6.76
CA THR A 38 -4.56 -11.56 -6.27
C THR A 38 -5.52 -11.07 -5.17
N ILE A 39 -5.06 -10.14 -4.34
CA ILE A 39 -5.93 -9.54 -3.32
C ILE A 39 -7.11 -8.77 -3.94
N SER A 40 -6.94 -8.18 -5.13
CA SER A 40 -8.05 -7.51 -5.83
C SER A 40 -9.12 -8.53 -6.22
N GLU A 41 -8.73 -9.68 -6.77
CA GLU A 41 -9.66 -10.77 -7.11
C GLU A 41 -10.38 -11.32 -5.88
N ALA A 42 -9.67 -11.49 -4.76
CA ALA A 42 -10.28 -11.92 -3.49
C ALA A 42 -11.34 -10.93 -2.96
N PHE A 43 -11.20 -9.63 -3.28
CA PHE A 43 -12.14 -8.58 -2.89
C PHE A 43 -13.32 -8.41 -3.88
N THR A 44 -13.22 -8.89 -5.12
CA THR A 44 -14.29 -8.73 -6.13
C THR A 44 -15.66 -9.24 -5.64
N PRO A 45 -15.79 -10.42 -5.00
CA PRO A 45 -17.08 -10.93 -4.54
C PRO A 45 -17.73 -10.09 -3.43
N VAL A 46 -16.93 -9.42 -2.59
CA VAL A 46 -17.43 -8.64 -1.44
C VAL A 46 -17.62 -7.16 -1.78
N SER A 47 -16.81 -6.63 -2.70
CA SER A 47 -16.87 -5.22 -3.10
C SER A 47 -17.76 -4.98 -4.32
N GLY A 48 -17.99 -6.00 -5.16
CA GLY A 48 -18.62 -5.85 -6.47
C GLY A 48 -17.79 -5.05 -7.48
N LYS A 49 -16.52 -4.77 -7.16
CA LYS A 49 -15.62 -3.90 -7.94
C LYS A 49 -14.41 -4.70 -8.45
N PRO A 50 -14.44 -5.24 -9.69
CA PRO A 50 -13.33 -6.02 -10.23
C PRO A 50 -12.04 -5.20 -10.37
N ASP A 51 -12.18 -3.89 -10.59
CA ASP A 51 -11.06 -2.96 -10.78
C ASP A 51 -10.78 -2.09 -9.55
N ILE A 52 -11.17 -2.53 -8.34
CA ILE A 52 -10.97 -1.78 -7.08
C ILE A 52 -9.52 -1.32 -6.87
N GLY A 53 -8.56 -2.08 -7.41
CA GLY A 53 -7.15 -1.71 -7.39
C GLY A 53 -6.83 -0.47 -8.24
N TYR A 54 -7.54 -0.20 -9.33
CA TYR A 54 -7.29 0.92 -10.23
C TYR A 54 -8.12 2.18 -9.90
N GLU A 55 -9.09 2.06 -8.98
CA GLU A 55 -9.92 3.17 -8.50
C GLU A 55 -9.37 3.78 -7.19
N GLU A 56 -10.19 3.92 -6.15
CA GLU A 56 -9.78 4.42 -4.83
C GLU A 56 -8.82 3.49 -4.06
N GLY A 57 -8.63 2.25 -4.53
CA GLY A 57 -7.90 1.19 -3.85
C GLY A 57 -8.73 0.53 -2.75
N ILE A 58 -8.34 -0.70 -2.37
CA ILE A 58 -9.00 -1.43 -1.28
C ILE A 58 -9.02 -0.62 0.04
N ILE A 59 -7.97 0.16 0.33
CA ILE A 59 -7.94 1.05 1.49
C ILE A 59 -9.00 2.16 1.41
N GLY A 60 -9.23 2.72 0.22
CA GLY A 60 -10.27 3.73 0.02
C GLY A 60 -11.66 3.15 0.25
N TRP A 61 -11.90 1.95 -0.27
CA TRP A 61 -13.16 1.24 -0.07
C TRP A 61 -13.41 0.86 1.39
N LEU A 62 -12.43 0.23 2.06
CA LEU A 62 -12.54 -0.18 3.47
C LEU A 62 -12.73 1.00 4.43
N THR A 63 -12.27 2.18 4.05
CA THR A 63 -12.37 3.39 4.88
C THR A 63 -13.53 4.29 4.51
N ASP A 64 -14.36 3.90 3.54
CA ASP A 64 -15.45 4.72 2.99
C ASP A 64 -14.93 6.09 2.50
N GLY A 65 -13.85 6.06 1.73
CA GLY A 65 -13.22 7.25 1.13
C GLY A 65 -12.43 8.14 2.09
N ARG A 66 -12.44 7.88 3.40
CA ARG A 66 -11.70 8.70 4.40
C ARG A 66 -10.19 8.68 4.15
N ILE A 67 -9.65 7.59 3.59
CA ILE A 67 -8.24 7.48 3.21
C ILE A 67 -8.12 7.17 1.72
N ASN A 68 -7.57 8.10 0.93
CA ASN A 68 -7.28 7.89 -0.48
C ASN A 68 -5.94 7.16 -0.68
N ARG A 69 -5.89 6.15 -1.56
CA ARG A 69 -4.66 5.39 -1.89
C ARG A 69 -3.48 6.29 -2.28
N LYS A 70 -3.69 7.37 -3.03
CA LYS A 70 -2.64 8.30 -3.44
C LYS A 70 -2.00 8.99 -2.24
N ASP A 71 -2.80 9.55 -1.34
CA ASP A 71 -2.28 10.30 -0.20
C ASP A 71 -1.65 9.37 0.85
N TYR A 72 -2.22 8.18 1.03
CA TYR A 72 -1.61 7.09 1.80
C TYR A 72 -0.25 6.67 1.24
N THR A 73 -0.12 6.55 -0.09
CA THR A 73 1.14 6.15 -0.76
C THR A 73 2.22 7.22 -0.64
N LYS A 74 1.85 8.52 -0.68
CA LYS A 74 2.81 9.62 -0.52
C LYS A 74 3.58 9.53 0.81
N GLN A 75 2.94 9.04 1.88
CA GLN A 75 3.60 8.90 3.17
C GLN A 75 4.85 8.02 3.10
N ALA A 76 4.82 6.91 2.34
CA ALA A 76 6.00 6.05 2.16
C ALA A 76 7.14 6.79 1.46
N VAL A 77 6.82 7.68 0.50
CA VAL A 77 7.79 8.52 -0.19
C VAL A 77 8.41 9.54 0.78
N GLU A 78 7.59 10.22 1.58
CA GLU A 78 8.10 11.15 2.59
C GLU A 78 9.00 10.44 3.61
N MET A 79 8.64 9.21 4.03
CA MET A 79 9.50 8.43 4.92
C MET A 79 10.84 8.06 4.26
N ALA A 80 10.85 7.74 2.96
CA ALA A 80 12.09 7.44 2.24
C ALA A 80 12.97 8.69 2.11
N ARG A 81 12.36 9.88 2.01
CA ARG A 81 13.07 11.15 1.91
C ARG A 81 13.70 11.63 3.20
N ILE A 82 13.33 11.12 4.38
CA ILE A 82 13.90 11.55 5.67
C ILE A 82 15.43 11.55 5.65
N GLN A 83 16.04 10.50 5.10
CA GLN A 83 17.49 10.38 5.02
C GLN A 83 18.11 11.34 3.97
N ILE A 84 17.37 11.59 2.88
CA ILE A 84 17.78 12.49 1.80
C ILE A 84 17.73 13.95 2.24
N ASP A 85 16.67 14.33 2.96
CA ASP A 85 16.41 15.70 3.40
C ASP A 85 17.27 16.07 4.63
N ASN A 86 17.83 15.08 5.33
CA ASN A 86 18.69 15.26 6.50
C ASN A 86 20.08 14.62 6.30
N PRO A 87 20.81 14.93 5.22
CA PRO A 87 22.03 14.19 4.86
C PRO A 87 23.17 14.39 5.86
N GLY A 88 23.13 15.44 6.68
CA GLY A 88 24.11 15.64 7.76
C GLY A 88 23.95 14.67 8.93
N LEU A 89 22.84 13.92 9.00
CA LEU A 89 22.55 12.97 10.07
C LEU A 89 22.61 11.50 9.60
N TYR A 90 22.74 11.24 8.29
CA TYR A 90 22.55 9.93 7.68
C TYR A 90 23.61 9.53 6.67
#